data_AF-A0A7C1SAA9-F1
#
_entry.id   AF-A0A7C1SAA9-F1
#
_cell.length_a   1.000
_cell.length_b   1.000
_cell.length_c   1.000
_cell.angle_alpha   90.00
_cell.angle_beta   90.00
_cell.angle_gamma   90.00
#
_symmetry.space_group_name_H-M   'P 1'
#
loop_
_entity.id
_entity.type
_entity.pdbx_description
1 polymer ?
#
loop_
_entity_poly.entity_id
_entity_poly.type
_entity_poly.pdbx_seq_one_letter_code
_entity_poly.pdbx_strand_id
1 'polypeptide(L)'
;MLSTDNTERPLRIVTAASLFDGHDAAINVMRRLIQAQGVEVIHLGHNRSVDEVVRAAIQEDADAIAVSSYQGGHMEYFRYMLQLLRESGAEHIKVFGGGGGTITLEEIAELESEGVVRIYHPAHGIELGLVGMIEDLVDLAGRGRERGRVNVDMPEQPAMDDEVDVAQMISAIENGAIGKVDLSRLKKEWLSSAEGTPVVGITGTGGAGKSSLVDELLDRFLQHQPEMRIAVLAVDPTRRRTGGALLGDRIRMNSLASKNIYMRSMATRRQHLATSKMLGDVTLFLRSLGYDLVLLETAGIGQSDSEIVDLVDFSLYIMTSDFGAASQLEKIDMIDYADMVILNKYDKRGAVDALRDIRKQWQRNHNAFTVSPDQIPVYPTIASQFNDPGINRAFSNLCRLLVEKLDLDNTFVSSAPESGSRSESSSELEAEPKSVALIPANRIRYLAEISEQGREIKARNAQQVELASVAYQSYQVLKSLADQALPEPMRFYPDKHLSADQVDPTLLKLRQRYQDAMAGLNADSVSLLKSWPDRKSGVEQAQYAYSIRGKEVSGDNYIETLSHLMVPKVAAPQYNEWGQQLAFLLAENLPGSYPYT
;
A
#
# COMPACT_ATOMS: atom_id res chain seq x y z
N MET A 1 19.40 4.85 35.12
CA MET A 1 19.48 6.32 35.13
C MET A 1 19.67 6.74 33.69
N LEU A 2 18.58 7.10 33.00
CA LEU A 2 18.64 7.62 31.63
C LEU A 2 18.91 9.12 31.74
N SER A 3 20.01 9.57 31.15
CA SER A 3 20.39 10.98 31.06
C SER A 3 19.27 11.75 30.35
N THR A 4 18.70 12.72 31.04
CA THR A 4 17.58 13.55 30.58
C THR A 4 18.04 14.82 29.87
N ASP A 5 19.20 14.80 29.20
CA ASP A 5 19.79 16.01 28.65
C ASP A 5 20.47 15.76 27.28
N ASN A 6 19.76 15.11 26.36
CA ASN A 6 20.21 15.05 24.96
C ASN A 6 19.61 16.23 24.20
N THR A 7 20.33 17.35 24.21
CA THR A 7 20.05 18.59 23.47
C THR A 7 20.30 18.47 21.96
N GLU A 8 20.59 17.26 21.45
CA GLU A 8 20.87 17.02 20.03
C GLU A 8 19.60 16.69 19.24
N ARG A 9 19.44 17.33 18.08
CA ARG A 9 18.35 17.07 17.13
C ARG A 9 18.36 15.59 16.70
N PRO A 10 17.20 14.96 16.45
CA PRO A 10 17.17 13.62 15.85
C PRO A 10 17.98 13.58 14.55
N LEU A 11 18.59 12.44 14.25
CA LEU A 11 19.17 12.21 12.92
C LEU A 11 18.04 12.12 11.89
N ARG A 12 18.29 12.65 10.69
CA ARG A 12 17.40 12.58 9.54
C ARG A 12 18.05 11.73 8.47
N ILE A 13 17.39 10.65 8.05
CA ILE A 13 17.93 9.73 7.05
C ILE A 13 16.93 9.50 5.93
N VAL A 14 17.36 9.77 4.69
CA VAL A 14 16.58 9.44 3.49
C VAL A 14 16.82 7.98 3.13
N THR A 15 15.76 7.23 2.89
CA THR A 15 15.83 5.80 2.51
C THR A 15 15.11 5.54 1.19
N ALA A 16 15.77 4.85 0.27
CA ALA A 16 15.21 4.51 -1.05
C ALA A 16 15.76 3.18 -1.60
N ALA A 17 15.08 2.57 -2.56
CA ALA A 17 15.69 1.60 -3.47
C ALA A 17 16.06 2.28 -4.80
N SER A 18 17.14 1.80 -5.43
CA SER A 18 17.72 2.40 -6.64
C SER A 18 16.75 2.40 -7.84
N LEU A 19 17.15 3.10 -8.92
CA LEU A 19 16.37 3.21 -10.15
C LEU A 19 16.11 1.83 -10.76
N PHE A 20 14.87 1.59 -11.21
CA PHE A 20 14.37 0.32 -11.73
C PHE A 20 14.52 -0.87 -10.78
N ASP A 21 14.75 -0.61 -9.49
CA ASP A 21 14.77 -1.65 -8.46
C ASP A 21 13.43 -1.69 -7.70
N GLY A 22 12.72 -2.81 -7.81
CA GLY A 22 11.49 -3.09 -7.08
C GLY A 22 11.72 -3.83 -5.75
N HIS A 23 12.97 -4.18 -5.39
CA HIS A 23 13.29 -4.91 -4.16
C HIS A 23 13.25 -4.01 -2.92
N ASP A 24 12.04 -3.64 -2.50
CA ASP A 24 11.83 -2.76 -1.36
C ASP A 24 11.83 -3.50 0.00
N ALA A 25 11.81 -4.84 -0.01
CA ALA A 25 11.69 -5.65 1.20
C ALA A 25 12.83 -5.38 2.20
N ALA A 26 14.07 -5.30 1.72
CA ALA A 26 15.24 -5.06 2.55
C ALA A 26 15.20 -3.64 3.16
N ILE A 27 15.02 -2.61 2.32
CA ILE A 27 15.00 -1.22 2.80
C ILE A 27 13.81 -0.94 3.73
N ASN A 28 12.68 -1.63 3.56
CA ASN A 28 11.53 -1.57 4.46
C ASN A 28 11.84 -2.14 5.86
N VAL A 29 12.65 -3.19 5.95
CA VAL A 29 13.13 -3.72 7.25
C VAL A 29 14.13 -2.74 7.86
N MET A 30 15.11 -2.28 7.08
CA MET A 30 16.14 -1.37 7.57
C MET A 30 15.55 -0.05 8.09
N ARG A 31 14.65 0.60 7.35
CA ARG A 31 14.03 1.86 7.79
C ARG A 31 13.25 1.73 9.10
N ARG A 32 12.63 0.57 9.36
CA ARG A 32 11.90 0.32 10.61
C ARG A 32 12.87 0.23 11.79
N LEU A 33 14.02 -0.40 11.59
CA LEU A 33 15.07 -0.49 12.59
C LEU A 33 15.74 0.88 12.82
N ILE A 34 15.99 1.64 11.76
CA ILE A 34 16.52 3.02 11.83
C ILE A 34 15.56 3.91 12.64
N GLN A 35 14.26 3.88 12.33
CA GLN A 35 13.24 4.60 13.11
C GLN A 35 13.19 4.17 14.58
N ALA A 36 13.46 2.89 14.86
CA ALA A 36 13.48 2.36 16.22
C ALA A 36 14.64 2.92 17.06
N GLN A 37 15.74 3.34 16.42
CA GLN A 37 16.88 4.01 17.05
C GLN A 37 16.67 5.51 17.27
N GLY A 38 15.45 6.02 17.08
CA GLY A 38 15.15 7.44 17.36
C GLY A 38 15.37 8.39 16.17
N VAL A 39 15.64 7.85 14.99
CA VAL A 39 15.87 8.61 13.75
C VAL A 39 14.55 9.01 13.09
N GLU A 40 14.54 10.20 12.47
CA GLU A 40 13.49 10.65 11.55
C GLU A 40 13.81 10.13 10.15
N VAL A 41 13.00 9.18 9.67
CA VAL A 41 13.25 8.52 8.38
C VAL A 41 12.33 9.06 7.31
N ILE A 42 12.92 9.68 6.28
CA ILE A 42 12.23 10.10 5.06
C ILE A 42 12.30 8.93 4.09
N HIS A 43 11.17 8.27 3.83
CA HIS A 43 11.16 7.08 2.99
C HIS A 43 10.60 7.39 1.61
N LEU A 44 11.40 7.19 0.56
CA LEU A 44 11.01 7.46 -0.83
C LEU A 44 10.43 6.23 -1.54
N GLY A 45 10.48 5.06 -0.92
CA GLY A 45 10.03 3.81 -1.54
C GLY A 45 11.07 3.22 -2.48
N HIS A 46 10.62 2.75 -3.64
CA HIS A 46 11.45 2.03 -4.62
C HIS A 46 11.43 2.73 -5.98
N ASN A 47 12.26 2.27 -6.92
CA ASN A 47 12.41 2.85 -8.25
C ASN A 47 12.70 4.36 -8.23
N ARG A 48 13.77 4.77 -7.53
CA ARG A 48 14.15 6.19 -7.40
C ARG A 48 15.42 6.52 -8.16
N SER A 49 15.34 7.58 -8.96
CA SER A 49 16.51 8.13 -9.64
C SER A 49 17.46 8.80 -8.64
N VAL A 50 18.73 8.97 -9.03
CA VAL A 50 19.73 9.66 -8.20
C VAL A 50 19.30 11.10 -7.92
N ASP A 51 18.78 11.80 -8.93
CA ASP A 51 18.28 13.18 -8.84
C ASP A 51 17.17 13.31 -7.78
N GLU A 52 16.17 12.41 -7.81
CA GLU A 52 15.09 12.39 -6.82
C GLU A 52 15.61 12.16 -5.39
N VAL A 53 16.55 11.24 -5.20
CA VAL A 53 17.09 10.90 -3.87
C VAL A 53 17.95 12.04 -3.32
N VAL A 54 18.83 12.60 -4.14
CA VAL A 54 19.74 13.69 -3.75
C VAL A 54 18.94 14.95 -3.45
N ARG A 55 18.01 15.34 -4.33
CA ARG A 55 17.17 16.52 -4.12
C ARG A 55 16.32 16.39 -2.87
N ALA A 56 15.73 15.21 -2.63
CA ALA A 56 15.01 14.95 -1.39
C ALA A 56 15.94 15.08 -0.16
N ALA A 57 17.17 14.54 -0.21
CA ALA A 57 18.10 14.66 0.90
C ALA A 57 18.51 16.11 1.20
N ILE A 58 18.69 16.92 0.16
CA ILE A 58 18.99 18.36 0.27
C ILE A 58 17.81 19.11 0.90
N GLN A 59 16.62 19.01 0.32
CA GLN A 59 15.42 19.70 0.82
C GLN A 59 15.11 19.31 2.28
N GLU A 60 15.39 18.04 2.63
CA GLU A 60 15.15 17.51 3.97
C GLU A 60 16.30 17.77 4.97
N ASP A 61 17.40 18.44 4.56
CA ASP A 61 18.63 18.65 5.35
C ASP A 61 19.04 17.36 6.06
N ALA A 62 19.12 16.27 5.29
CA ALA A 62 19.35 14.93 5.82
C ALA A 62 20.82 14.75 6.23
N ASP A 63 21.05 14.05 7.33
CA ASP A 63 22.43 13.71 7.74
C ASP A 63 22.98 12.55 6.90
N ALA A 64 22.10 11.70 6.36
CA ALA A 64 22.49 10.57 5.53
C ALA A 64 21.42 10.13 4.52
N ILE A 65 21.90 9.44 3.49
CA ILE A 65 21.14 8.69 2.50
C ILE A 65 21.48 7.21 2.66
N ALA A 66 20.47 6.34 2.72
CA ALA A 66 20.64 4.89 2.71
C ALA A 66 19.89 4.26 1.54
N VAL A 67 20.63 3.64 0.62
CA VAL A 67 20.07 3.06 -0.61
C VAL A 67 20.20 1.54 -0.63
N SER A 68 19.14 0.85 -1.03
CA SER A 68 19.25 -0.55 -1.45
C SER A 68 19.36 -0.67 -2.97
N SER A 69 20.30 -1.48 -3.47
CA SER A 69 20.46 -1.74 -4.90
C SER A 69 20.71 -3.23 -5.18
N TYR A 70 19.73 -3.91 -5.78
CA TYR A 70 19.76 -5.35 -6.07
C TYR A 70 19.83 -5.69 -7.56
N GLN A 71 19.64 -4.72 -8.45
CA GLN A 71 19.57 -4.92 -9.91
C GLN A 71 20.90 -4.71 -10.66
N GLY A 72 21.97 -4.34 -9.95
CA GLY A 72 23.23 -3.92 -10.57
C GLY A 72 23.23 -2.44 -10.98
N GLY A 73 24.30 -1.99 -11.64
CA GLY A 73 24.52 -0.56 -11.95
C GLY A 73 24.76 0.31 -10.71
N HIS A 74 25.03 -0.32 -9.56
CA HIS A 74 25.27 0.35 -8.28
C HIS A 74 26.51 1.23 -8.32
N MET A 75 27.56 0.84 -9.04
CA MET A 75 28.79 1.62 -9.17
C MET A 75 28.49 3.02 -9.74
N GLU A 76 27.81 3.07 -10.89
CA GLU A 76 27.42 4.30 -11.56
C GLU A 76 26.40 5.08 -10.72
N TYR A 77 25.45 4.40 -10.11
CA TYR A 77 24.41 5.03 -9.30
C TYR A 77 25.01 5.76 -8.08
N PHE A 78 25.89 5.11 -7.32
CA PHE A 78 26.54 5.72 -6.15
C PHE A 78 27.54 6.82 -6.54
N ARG A 79 28.32 6.63 -7.62
CA ARG A 79 29.21 7.67 -8.15
C ARG A 79 28.45 8.92 -8.54
N TYR A 80 27.34 8.75 -9.27
CA TYR A 80 26.53 9.87 -9.71
C TYR A 80 25.87 10.58 -8.51
N MET A 81 25.48 9.83 -7.48
CA MET A 81 24.98 10.41 -6.21
C MET A 81 26.02 11.29 -5.53
N LEU A 82 27.25 10.78 -5.37
CA LEU A 82 28.35 11.56 -4.77
C LEU A 82 28.69 12.80 -5.60
N GLN A 83 28.66 12.68 -6.93
CA GLN A 83 28.85 13.81 -7.84
C GLN A 83 27.79 14.89 -7.66
N LEU A 84 26.50 14.55 -7.69
CA LEU A 84 25.40 15.51 -7.53
C LEU A 84 25.41 16.19 -6.16
N LEU A 85 25.73 15.44 -5.10
CA LEU A 85 25.90 16.01 -3.76
C LEU A 85 27.03 17.05 -3.72
N ARG A 86 28.16 16.77 -4.38
CA ARG A 86 29.27 17.73 -4.49
C ARG A 86 28.91 18.96 -5.31
N GLU A 87 28.28 18.77 -6.46
CA GLU A 87 27.84 19.86 -7.34
C GLU A 87 26.82 20.79 -6.65
N SER A 88 26.04 20.25 -5.72
CA SER A 88 25.03 20.99 -4.96
C SER A 88 25.55 21.53 -3.61
N GLY A 89 26.85 21.42 -3.31
CA GLY A 89 27.40 21.86 -2.02
C GLY A 89 26.96 21.04 -0.79
N ALA A 90 26.37 19.86 -1.01
CA ALA A 90 25.77 19.00 0.00
C ALA A 90 26.65 17.80 0.39
N GLU A 91 27.98 17.93 0.29
CA GLU A 91 28.96 16.85 0.60
C GLU A 91 28.92 16.37 2.06
N HIS A 92 28.27 17.13 2.95
CA HIS A 92 28.08 16.75 4.34
C HIS A 92 27.09 15.59 4.51
N ILE A 93 26.21 15.35 3.52
CA ILE A 93 25.24 14.25 3.52
C ILE A 93 25.97 12.94 3.23
N LYS A 94 25.92 12.01 4.18
CA LYS A 94 26.63 10.73 4.09
C LYS A 94 25.86 9.71 3.29
N VAL A 95 26.54 8.97 2.42
CA VAL A 95 25.92 7.92 1.60
C VAL A 95 26.22 6.55 2.18
N PHE A 96 25.18 5.75 2.35
CA PHE A 96 25.21 4.35 2.79
C PHE A 96 24.49 3.48 1.76
N GLY A 97 24.90 2.22 1.66
CA GLY A 97 24.29 1.29 0.71
C GLY A 97 24.23 -0.17 1.16
N GLY A 98 23.47 -0.96 0.43
CA GLY A 98 23.44 -2.41 0.55
C GLY A 98 22.77 -3.07 -0.66
N GLY A 99 23.27 -4.22 -1.09
CA GLY A 99 22.74 -4.93 -2.27
C GLY A 99 22.76 -6.45 -2.15
N GLY A 100 22.87 -6.96 -0.92
CA GLY A 100 23.14 -8.37 -0.69
C GLY A 100 24.44 -8.80 -1.37
N GLY A 101 24.41 -9.92 -2.10
CA GLY A 101 25.55 -10.41 -2.86
C GLY A 101 25.73 -9.75 -4.24
N THR A 102 24.88 -8.79 -4.62
CA THR A 102 24.99 -8.10 -5.92
C THR A 102 26.18 -7.15 -5.96
N ILE A 103 26.57 -6.57 -4.81
CA ILE A 103 27.74 -5.69 -4.69
C ILE A 103 28.89 -6.52 -4.10
N THR A 104 29.93 -6.74 -4.91
CA THR A 104 31.10 -7.53 -4.52
C THR A 104 32.00 -6.78 -3.53
N LEU A 105 32.85 -7.49 -2.79
CA LEU A 105 33.76 -6.86 -1.82
C LEU A 105 34.76 -5.88 -2.46
N GLU A 106 35.17 -6.13 -3.71
CA GLU A 106 36.06 -5.23 -4.47
C GLU A 106 35.36 -3.92 -4.83
N GLU A 107 34.12 -4.00 -5.35
CA GLU A 107 33.27 -2.85 -5.65
C GLU A 107 32.93 -2.03 -4.39
N ILE A 108 32.71 -2.71 -3.24
CA ILE A 108 32.51 -2.04 -1.96
C ILE A 108 33.74 -1.20 -1.59
N ALA A 109 34.94 -1.78 -1.66
CA ALA A 109 36.17 -1.07 -1.33
C ALA A 109 36.41 0.14 -2.25
N GLU A 110 36.07 -0.01 -3.54
CA GLU A 110 36.15 1.07 -4.52
C GLU A 110 35.17 2.21 -4.20
N LEU A 111 33.89 1.91 -4.00
CA LEU A 111 32.87 2.91 -3.63
C LEU A 111 33.17 3.62 -2.31
N GLU A 112 33.66 2.87 -1.31
CA GLU A 112 34.04 3.46 -0.02
C GLU A 112 35.25 4.37 -0.16
N SER A 113 36.20 4.06 -1.06
CA SER A 113 37.35 4.92 -1.34
C SER A 113 36.96 6.22 -2.07
N GLU A 114 35.86 6.20 -2.82
CA GLU A 114 35.35 7.34 -3.59
C GLU A 114 34.50 8.31 -2.76
N GLY A 115 33.97 7.86 -1.62
CA GLY A 115 33.24 8.71 -0.66
C GLY A 115 31.97 8.11 -0.08
N VAL A 116 31.57 6.90 -0.48
CA VAL A 116 30.49 6.18 0.23
C VAL A 116 30.98 5.85 1.64
N VAL A 117 30.18 6.12 2.67
CA VAL A 117 30.61 5.90 4.06
C VAL A 117 30.65 4.42 4.40
N ARG A 118 29.66 3.67 3.93
CA ARG A 118 29.58 2.23 4.16
C ARG A 118 28.67 1.54 3.15
N ILE A 119 29.13 0.41 2.60
CA ILE A 119 28.24 -0.57 1.95
C ILE A 119 28.14 -1.85 2.81
N TYR A 120 26.93 -2.19 3.25
CA TYR A 120 26.68 -3.38 4.07
C TYR A 120 26.55 -4.66 3.21
N HIS A 121 27.64 -5.43 3.15
CA HIS A 121 27.67 -6.80 2.62
C HIS A 121 26.96 -7.83 3.55
N PRO A 122 26.41 -8.95 3.04
CA PRO A 122 25.82 -10.03 3.86
C PRO A 122 26.69 -10.55 5.01
N ALA A 123 28.02 -10.52 4.84
CA ALA A 123 28.97 -10.91 5.89
C ALA A 123 28.80 -10.05 7.16
N HIS A 124 28.57 -8.74 7.02
CA HIS A 124 28.29 -7.85 8.15
C HIS A 124 26.98 -8.19 8.84
N GLY A 125 25.97 -8.64 8.08
CA GLY A 125 24.70 -9.10 8.64
C GLY A 125 24.84 -10.35 9.51
N ILE A 126 25.82 -11.22 9.21
CA ILE A 126 26.16 -12.40 10.01
C ILE A 126 26.93 -12.00 11.26
N GLU A 127 27.89 -11.07 11.12
CA GLU A 127 28.78 -10.65 12.21
C GLU A 127 28.10 -9.73 13.24
N LEU A 128 27.47 -8.66 12.76
CA LEU A 128 26.87 -7.61 13.59
C LEU A 128 25.40 -7.87 13.91
N GLY A 129 24.74 -8.72 13.11
CA GLY A 129 23.29 -8.80 13.08
C GLY A 129 22.64 -7.54 12.46
N LEU A 130 21.35 -7.63 12.17
CA LEU A 130 20.60 -6.51 11.58
C LEU A 130 20.60 -5.26 12.48
N VAL A 131 20.44 -5.44 13.79
CA VAL A 131 20.41 -4.31 14.75
C VAL A 131 21.78 -3.66 14.84
N GLY A 132 22.86 -4.44 14.93
CA GLY A 132 24.23 -3.91 15.00
C GLY A 132 24.63 -3.14 13.74
N MET A 133 24.20 -3.58 12.54
CA MET A 133 24.41 -2.80 11.31
C MET A 133 23.72 -1.43 11.37
N ILE A 134 22.52 -1.35 11.94
CA ILE A 134 21.81 -0.08 12.07
C ILE A 134 22.43 0.81 13.15
N GLU A 135 22.91 0.24 14.25
CA GLU A 135 23.66 1.00 15.26
C GLU A 135 24.94 1.59 14.67
N ASP A 136 25.70 0.81 13.88
CA ASP A 136 26.87 1.28 13.12
C ASP A 136 26.49 2.40 12.14
N LEU A 137 25.40 2.23 11.37
CA LEU A 137 24.90 3.24 10.44
C LEU A 137 24.55 4.55 11.15
N VAL A 138 23.81 4.47 12.26
CA VAL A 138 23.36 5.64 13.04
C VAL A 138 24.55 6.36 13.68
N ASP A 139 25.50 5.62 14.25
CA ASP A 139 26.74 6.20 14.80
C ASP A 139 27.55 6.89 13.71
N LEU A 140 27.82 6.19 12.60
CA LEU A 140 28.55 6.74 11.47
C LEU A 140 27.85 7.96 10.88
N ALA A 141 26.53 7.97 10.79
CA ALA A 141 25.74 9.12 10.34
C ALA A 141 25.91 10.33 11.28
N GLY A 142 25.90 10.11 12.61
CA GLY A 142 26.07 11.16 13.61
C GLY A 142 27.48 11.74 13.72
N ARG A 143 28.54 10.98 13.38
CA ARG A 143 29.93 11.44 13.52
C ARG A 143 30.19 12.77 12.80
N GLY A 144 30.79 13.75 13.47
CA GLY A 144 31.08 15.05 12.87
C GLY A 144 30.03 16.13 13.13
N ARG A 145 28.84 15.77 13.68
CA ARG A 145 27.99 16.74 14.39
C ARG A 145 28.74 17.35 15.59
N GLU A 146 29.54 16.54 16.29
CA GLU A 146 30.31 16.93 17.50
C GLU A 146 31.47 17.90 17.26
N ARG A 147 32.01 18.02 16.02
CA ARG A 147 33.18 18.87 15.72
C ARG A 147 32.84 20.34 15.46
N GLY A 148 31.66 20.80 15.90
CA GLY A 148 31.21 22.18 15.64
C GLY A 148 31.03 22.49 14.15
N ARG A 149 30.93 21.47 13.29
CA ARG A 149 30.62 21.60 11.86
C ARG A 149 29.12 21.60 11.56
N VAL A 150 28.30 21.71 12.59
CA VAL A 150 27.01 22.36 12.49
C VAL A 150 27.11 23.70 13.23
N ASN A 151 28.07 24.55 12.83
CA ASN A 151 27.59 25.87 12.47
C ASN A 151 26.56 25.57 11.38
N VAL A 152 25.27 25.57 11.72
CA VAL A 152 24.36 26.16 10.74
C VAL A 152 24.90 27.58 10.67
N ASP A 153 25.84 27.84 9.76
CA ASP A 153 26.11 29.22 9.38
C ASP A 153 24.76 29.67 8.91
N MET A 154 24.04 30.33 9.81
CA MET A 154 22.68 30.78 9.60
C MET A 154 22.74 31.53 8.28
N PRO A 155 22.13 31.00 7.21
CA PRO A 155 22.37 31.56 5.90
C PRO A 155 21.91 33.01 5.96
N GLU A 156 22.80 33.94 5.61
CA GLU A 156 22.54 35.37 5.85
C GLU A 156 21.33 35.84 5.05
N GLN A 157 21.15 35.32 3.83
CA GLN A 157 20.05 35.63 2.91
C GLN A 157 19.69 34.40 2.06
N PRO A 158 18.90 33.45 2.59
CA PRO A 158 18.43 32.30 1.81
C PRO A 158 17.64 32.78 0.60
N ALA A 159 17.94 32.23 -0.58
CA ALA A 159 17.17 32.47 -1.80
C ALA A 159 16.28 31.27 -2.09
N MET A 160 15.11 31.49 -2.71
CA MET A 160 14.19 30.40 -3.07
C MET A 160 14.85 29.34 -3.99
N ASP A 161 15.79 29.76 -4.83
CA ASP A 161 16.50 28.87 -5.75
C ASP A 161 17.63 28.07 -5.09
N ASP A 162 18.02 28.43 -3.86
CA ASP A 162 19.02 27.72 -3.07
C ASP A 162 18.34 26.79 -2.06
N GLU A 163 17.98 25.58 -2.53
CA GLU A 163 17.29 24.59 -1.69
C GLU A 163 18.12 24.18 -0.45
N VAL A 164 19.45 24.32 -0.49
CA VAL A 164 20.35 24.00 0.65
C VAL A 164 20.15 25.03 1.75
N ASP A 165 20.28 26.33 1.42
CA ASP A 165 20.11 27.42 2.40
C ASP A 165 18.70 27.44 2.98
N VAL A 166 17.69 27.19 2.15
CA VAL A 166 16.29 27.07 2.61
C VAL A 166 16.17 25.91 3.60
N ALA A 167 16.68 24.72 3.26
CA ALA A 167 16.61 23.56 4.15
C ALA A 167 17.37 23.76 5.46
N GLN A 168 18.52 24.42 5.43
CA GLN A 168 19.33 24.74 6.60
C GLN A 168 18.66 25.79 7.51
N MET A 169 18.05 26.82 6.94
CA MET A 169 17.27 27.81 7.71
C MET A 169 16.09 27.13 8.41
N ILE A 170 15.35 26.25 7.72
CA ILE A 170 14.26 25.49 8.34
C ILE A 170 14.79 24.62 9.48
N SER A 171 15.91 23.91 9.28
CA SER A 171 16.58 23.17 10.34
C SER A 171 17.00 24.06 11.52
N ALA A 172 17.49 25.28 11.28
CA ALA A 172 17.87 26.21 12.34
C ALA A 172 16.66 26.63 13.20
N ILE A 173 15.52 26.91 12.55
CA ILE A 173 14.25 27.21 13.20
C ILE A 173 13.77 25.99 14.01
N GLU A 174 13.73 24.81 13.38
CA GLU A 174 13.20 23.58 13.98
C GLU A 174 13.97 23.15 15.23
N ASN A 175 15.29 23.40 15.25
CA ASN A 175 16.17 23.03 16.35
C ASN A 175 16.34 24.15 17.40
N GLY A 176 15.71 25.31 17.20
CA GLY A 176 15.89 26.47 18.08
C GLY A 176 17.34 26.97 18.13
N ALA A 177 18.11 26.74 17.06
CA ALA A 177 19.51 27.15 16.97
C ALA A 177 19.64 28.68 16.85
N ILE A 178 18.58 29.35 16.37
CA ILE A 178 18.51 30.80 16.26
C ILE A 178 18.15 31.37 17.65
N GLY A 179 19.00 32.26 18.18
CA GLY A 179 18.74 32.96 19.42
C GLY A 179 17.41 33.72 19.39
N LYS A 180 16.68 33.77 20.52
CA LYS A 180 15.32 34.37 20.57
C LYS A 180 15.27 35.81 20.05
N VAL A 181 16.32 36.60 20.29
CA VAL A 181 16.40 38.00 19.84
C VAL A 181 16.56 38.06 18.32
N ASP A 182 17.47 37.26 17.76
CA ASP A 182 17.72 37.20 16.32
C ASP A 182 16.50 36.65 15.57
N LEU A 183 15.88 35.58 16.08
CA LEU A 183 14.65 35.03 15.51
C LEU A 183 13.52 36.08 15.51
N SER A 184 13.41 36.88 16.57
CA SER A 184 12.41 37.95 16.62
C SER A 184 12.72 39.09 15.63
N ARG A 185 13.99 39.35 15.33
CA ARG A 185 14.41 40.31 14.30
C ARG A 185 14.06 39.77 12.91
N LEU A 186 14.47 38.55 12.60
CA LEU A 186 14.15 37.87 11.35
C LEU A 186 12.66 37.82 11.08
N LYS A 187 11.84 37.45 12.07
CA LYS A 187 10.39 37.40 11.90
C LYS A 187 9.80 38.74 11.47
N LYS A 188 10.35 39.86 11.96
CA LYS A 188 9.91 41.19 11.52
C LYS A 188 10.30 41.46 10.06
N GLU A 189 11.50 41.03 9.67
CA GLU A 189 11.97 41.11 8.28
C GLU A 189 11.10 40.24 7.37
N TRP A 190 10.89 38.97 7.73
CA TRP A 190 10.03 38.03 7.01
C TRP A 190 8.60 38.53 6.88
N LEU A 191 8.01 39.06 7.95
CA LEU A 191 6.65 39.60 7.92
C LEU A 191 6.49 40.73 6.91
N SER A 192 7.51 41.56 6.73
CA SER A 192 7.48 42.64 5.74
C SER A 192 7.60 42.16 4.29
N SER A 193 8.13 40.95 4.07
CA SER A 193 8.30 40.34 2.75
C SER A 193 7.28 39.24 2.44
N ALA A 194 6.50 38.81 3.43
CA ALA A 194 5.53 37.71 3.34
C ALA A 194 4.14 38.13 2.85
N GLU A 195 3.93 39.42 2.55
CA GLU A 195 2.67 39.93 2.01
C GLU A 195 2.37 39.30 0.65
N GLY A 196 1.15 38.77 0.48
CA GLY A 196 0.65 38.27 -0.80
C GLY A 196 0.73 36.76 -1.03
N THR A 197 1.60 36.01 -0.34
CA THR A 197 1.67 34.53 -0.49
C THR A 197 0.59 33.83 0.35
N PRO A 198 -0.38 33.13 -0.25
CA PRO A 198 -1.39 32.36 0.48
C PRO A 198 -0.81 31.12 1.15
N VAL A 199 -1.29 30.83 2.36
CA VAL A 199 -1.05 29.56 3.06
C VAL A 199 -2.33 28.74 3.09
N VAL A 200 -2.27 27.56 2.50
CA VAL A 200 -3.37 26.60 2.49
C VAL A 200 -3.04 25.45 3.43
N GLY A 201 -3.81 25.31 4.50
CA GLY A 201 -3.71 24.23 5.46
C GLY A 201 -4.56 23.03 5.05
N ILE A 202 -3.96 21.85 5.03
CA ILE A 202 -4.63 20.58 4.74
C ILE A 202 -4.59 19.72 6.01
N THR A 203 -5.76 19.45 6.56
CA THR A 203 -5.92 18.55 7.70
C THR A 203 -6.97 17.49 7.44
N GLY A 204 -7.08 16.51 8.32
CA GLY A 204 -7.97 15.37 8.09
C GLY A 204 -7.64 14.15 8.92
N THR A 205 -8.55 13.19 8.90
CA THR A 205 -8.38 11.92 9.61
C THR A 205 -7.22 11.10 9.03
N GLY A 206 -6.55 10.32 9.89
CA GLY A 206 -5.46 9.45 9.49
C GLY A 206 -5.87 8.47 8.38
N GLY A 207 -5.13 8.47 7.27
CA GLY A 207 -5.41 7.60 6.13
C GLY A 207 -6.56 8.06 5.22
N ALA A 208 -7.09 9.27 5.38
CA ALA A 208 -8.10 9.84 4.47
C ALA A 208 -7.59 10.10 3.05
N GLY A 209 -6.26 10.07 2.84
CA GLY A 209 -5.62 10.31 1.55
C GLY A 209 -5.21 11.77 1.34
N LYS A 210 -4.76 12.44 2.42
CA LYS A 210 -4.34 13.85 2.41
C LYS A 210 -3.16 14.09 1.48
N SER A 211 -2.03 13.41 1.71
CA SER A 211 -0.83 13.52 0.86
C SER A 211 -1.08 13.12 -0.61
N SER A 212 -1.98 12.17 -0.88
CA SER A 212 -2.40 11.85 -2.26
C SER A 212 -3.24 12.96 -2.89
N LEU A 213 -4.11 13.61 -2.12
CA LEU A 213 -4.87 14.76 -2.63
C LEU A 213 -3.97 15.98 -2.83
N VAL A 214 -3.01 16.21 -1.93
CA VAL A 214 -2.00 17.26 -2.09
C VAL A 214 -1.22 17.05 -3.39
N ASP A 215 -0.79 15.82 -3.70
CA ASP A 215 -0.14 15.52 -4.98
C ASP A 215 -1.02 15.87 -6.19
N GLU A 216 -2.28 15.46 -6.18
CA GLU A 216 -3.24 15.77 -7.25
C GLU A 216 -3.52 17.28 -7.38
N LEU A 217 -3.49 18.04 -6.27
CA LEU A 217 -3.61 19.49 -6.29
C LEU A 217 -2.35 20.16 -6.85
N LEU A 218 -1.15 19.70 -6.45
CA LEU A 218 0.13 20.19 -6.98
C LEU A 218 0.20 20.02 -8.50
N ASP A 219 -0.14 18.84 -9.01
CA ASP A 219 -0.20 18.56 -10.44
C ASP A 219 -1.16 19.52 -11.16
N ARG A 220 -2.36 19.77 -10.60
CA ARG A 220 -3.32 20.72 -11.18
C ARG A 220 -2.84 22.16 -11.15
N PHE A 221 -2.22 22.61 -10.06
CA PHE A 221 -1.62 23.95 -10.01
C PHE A 221 -0.57 24.11 -11.10
N LEU A 222 0.35 23.16 -11.24
CA LEU A 222 1.39 23.20 -12.27
C LEU A 222 0.85 23.06 -13.70
N GLN A 223 -0.23 22.32 -13.91
CA GLN A 223 -0.88 22.24 -15.22
C GLN A 223 -1.51 23.57 -15.65
N HIS A 224 -2.13 24.30 -14.71
CA HIS A 224 -2.75 25.61 -14.99
C HIS A 224 -1.72 26.74 -15.01
N GLN A 225 -0.66 26.63 -14.20
CA GLN A 225 0.41 27.62 -14.10
C GLN A 225 1.77 26.91 -13.95
N PRO A 226 2.42 26.54 -15.07
CA PRO A 226 3.68 25.77 -15.04
C PRO A 226 4.82 26.42 -14.27
N GLU A 227 4.84 27.75 -14.22
CA GLU A 227 5.87 28.54 -13.53
C GLU A 227 5.57 28.75 -12.03
N MET A 228 4.42 28.30 -11.53
CA MET A 228 4.01 28.51 -10.14
C MET A 228 4.97 27.81 -9.18
N ARG A 229 5.56 28.58 -8.26
CA ARG A 229 6.49 28.12 -7.23
C ARG A 229 5.72 27.78 -5.97
N ILE A 230 5.74 26.51 -5.56
CA ILE A 230 4.94 26.02 -4.43
C ILE A 230 5.86 25.43 -3.37
N ALA A 231 5.67 25.82 -2.10
CA ALA A 231 6.33 25.18 -0.96
C ALA A 231 5.35 24.27 -0.22
N VAL A 232 5.79 23.07 0.15
CA VAL A 232 4.98 22.06 0.85
C VAL A 232 5.64 21.72 2.19
N LEU A 233 4.93 21.97 3.28
CA LEU A 233 5.28 21.51 4.61
C LEU A 233 4.39 20.35 4.99
N ALA A 234 4.95 19.15 5.14
CA ALA A 234 4.19 17.97 5.55
C ALA A 234 4.59 17.54 6.95
N VAL A 235 3.62 17.34 7.85
CA VAL A 235 3.86 17.01 9.25
C VAL A 235 3.39 15.60 9.56
N ASP A 236 4.30 14.76 10.05
CA ASP A 236 4.03 13.38 10.43
C ASP A 236 4.23 13.15 11.95
N PRO A 237 3.51 12.19 12.57
CA PRO A 237 3.59 11.98 14.01
C PRO A 237 4.89 11.28 14.42
N THR A 238 5.56 11.81 15.44
CA THR A 238 6.70 11.13 16.08
C THR A 238 6.25 9.94 16.94
N ARG A 239 6.96 8.80 16.86
CA ARG A 239 6.67 7.65 17.73
C ARG A 239 7.06 7.96 19.17
N ARG A 240 6.08 7.94 20.08
CA ARG A 240 6.28 8.22 21.50
C ARG A 240 7.35 7.32 22.16
N ARG A 241 7.36 6.03 21.81
CA ARG A 241 8.26 5.03 22.44
C ARG A 241 9.72 5.19 22.04
N THR A 242 9.99 5.40 20.75
CA THR A 242 11.37 5.39 20.23
C THR A 242 11.92 6.79 20.03
N GLY A 243 11.08 7.82 19.90
CA GLY A 243 11.50 9.18 19.57
C GLY A 243 11.72 9.43 18.08
N GLY A 244 11.80 8.37 17.25
CA GLY A 244 11.93 8.48 15.80
C GLY A 244 10.60 8.69 15.09
N ALA A 245 10.66 9.10 13.83
CA ALA A 245 9.51 9.34 12.97
C ALA A 245 9.64 8.62 11.64
N LEU A 246 8.52 8.27 11.02
CA LEU A 246 8.49 7.83 9.62
C LEU A 246 7.77 8.96 8.89
N LEU A 247 8.55 9.74 8.17
CA LEU A 247 8.09 10.86 7.36
C LEU A 247 7.71 10.27 6.00
N GLY A 248 6.44 9.89 5.90
CA GLY A 248 5.88 9.04 4.86
C GLY A 248 5.05 9.79 3.83
N ASP A 249 4.82 11.09 3.99
CA ASP A 249 4.01 11.86 3.04
C ASP A 249 4.70 12.00 1.67
N ARG A 250 6.03 12.21 1.65
CA ARG A 250 6.82 12.36 0.42
C ARG A 250 6.71 11.15 -0.54
N ILE A 251 6.52 9.93 -0.03
CA ILE A 251 6.38 8.71 -0.88
C ILE A 251 5.14 8.75 -1.77
N ARG A 252 4.14 9.57 -1.41
CA ARG A 252 2.85 9.67 -2.11
C ARG A 252 2.83 10.73 -3.19
N MET A 253 3.82 11.62 -3.24
CA MET A 253 3.79 12.80 -4.09
C MET A 253 4.68 12.61 -5.31
N ASN A 254 4.09 12.31 -6.46
CA ASN A 254 4.82 12.13 -7.72
C ASN A 254 5.19 13.48 -8.37
N SER A 255 4.43 14.54 -8.06
CA SER A 255 4.61 15.90 -8.62
C SER A 255 5.94 16.55 -8.20
N LEU A 256 6.59 16.03 -7.15
CA LEU A 256 7.84 16.56 -6.61
C LEU A 256 9.04 16.47 -7.58
N ALA A 257 8.90 15.78 -8.71
CA ALA A 257 9.87 15.83 -9.80
C ALA A 257 10.02 17.26 -10.38
N SER A 258 9.00 18.12 -10.24
CA SER A 258 9.07 19.51 -10.68
C SER A 258 10.03 20.35 -9.83
N LYS A 259 10.89 21.13 -10.49
CA LYS A 259 11.81 22.09 -9.83
C LYS A 259 11.08 23.26 -9.19
N ASN A 260 9.81 23.46 -9.52
CA ASN A 260 8.98 24.53 -8.96
C ASN A 260 8.31 24.15 -7.64
N ILE A 261 8.48 22.91 -7.19
CA ILE A 261 7.98 22.46 -5.89
C ILE A 261 9.14 22.23 -4.93
N TYR A 262 9.11 22.93 -3.80
CA TYR A 262 9.95 22.64 -2.63
C TYR A 262 9.11 21.89 -1.61
N MET A 263 9.66 20.84 -1.00
CA MET A 263 8.96 20.11 0.07
C MET A 263 9.87 19.90 1.27
N ARG A 264 9.31 20.02 2.47
CA ARG A 264 9.95 19.65 3.73
C ARG A 264 9.03 18.79 4.57
N SER A 265 9.56 17.68 5.08
CA SER A 265 8.85 16.79 5.99
C SER A 265 9.26 17.04 7.44
N MET A 266 8.30 17.26 8.34
CA MET A 266 8.51 17.63 9.73
C MET A 266 7.88 16.61 10.68
N ALA A 267 8.43 16.49 11.88
CA ALA A 267 7.89 15.60 12.91
C ALA A 267 7.27 16.39 14.06
N THR A 268 6.20 15.88 14.68
CA THR A 268 5.54 16.59 15.80
C THR A 268 6.35 16.70 17.11
N ARG A 269 7.48 16.00 17.25
CA ARG A 269 8.50 16.11 18.32
C ARG A 269 7.93 16.36 19.74
N ARG A 270 7.15 15.40 20.27
CA ARG A 270 6.69 15.25 21.68
C ARG A 270 5.96 16.43 22.37
N GLN A 271 5.95 17.66 21.84
CA GLN A 271 5.37 18.86 22.45
C GLN A 271 4.49 19.65 21.46
N HIS A 272 3.20 19.32 21.38
CA HIS A 272 2.22 19.90 20.43
C HIS A 272 2.24 21.44 20.34
N LEU A 273 2.28 22.15 21.49
CA LEU A 273 2.32 23.62 21.53
C LEU A 273 3.62 24.23 20.99
N ALA A 274 4.75 23.52 21.11
CA ALA A 274 6.01 23.96 20.54
C ALA A 274 6.04 23.73 19.02
N THR A 275 5.37 22.67 18.55
CA THR A 275 5.22 22.35 17.13
C THR A 275 4.45 23.43 16.38
N SER A 276 3.30 23.88 16.89
CA SER A 276 2.49 24.92 16.22
C SER A 276 3.26 26.23 16.05
N LYS A 277 4.01 26.67 17.08
CA LYS A 277 4.87 27.86 16.99
C LYS A 277 5.98 27.70 15.95
N MET A 278 6.65 26.55 15.95
CA MET A 278 7.70 26.25 14.99
C MET A 278 7.16 26.22 13.56
N LEU A 279 5.99 25.61 13.34
CA LEU A 279 5.33 25.60 12.02
C LEU A 279 4.96 27.00 11.56
N GLY A 280 4.44 27.85 12.45
CA GLY A 280 4.18 29.26 12.12
C GLY A 280 5.45 30.01 11.70
N ASP A 281 6.57 29.74 12.37
CA ASP A 281 7.86 30.38 12.07
C ASP A 281 8.43 29.92 10.71
N VAL A 282 8.34 28.62 10.42
CA VAL A 282 8.78 28.04 9.15
C VAL A 282 7.89 28.49 7.99
N THR A 283 6.57 28.49 8.19
CA THR A 283 5.61 29.01 7.19
C THR A 283 5.87 30.48 6.89
N LEU A 284 6.11 31.31 7.90
CA LEU A 284 6.43 32.72 7.71
C LEU A 284 7.74 32.92 6.94
N PHE A 285 8.77 32.13 7.25
CA PHE A 285 10.02 32.14 6.50
C PHE A 285 9.80 31.78 5.03
N LEU A 286 9.09 30.69 4.72
CA LEU A 286 8.81 30.29 3.34
C LEU A 286 8.03 31.38 2.59
N ARG A 287 7.00 31.99 3.21
CA ARG A 287 6.29 33.11 2.59
C ARG A 287 7.22 34.27 2.23
N SER A 288 8.18 34.58 3.09
CA SER A 288 9.11 35.69 2.85
C SER A 288 10.06 35.48 1.67
N LEU A 289 10.22 34.24 1.20
CA LEU A 289 11.00 33.93 0.00
C LEU A 289 10.24 34.23 -1.29
N GLY A 290 8.94 34.50 -1.22
CA GLY A 290 8.11 34.85 -2.38
C GLY A 290 7.56 33.65 -3.14
N TYR A 291 7.37 32.49 -2.51
CA TYR A 291 6.60 31.39 -3.14
C TYR A 291 5.20 31.88 -3.50
N ASP A 292 4.62 31.37 -4.59
CA ASP A 292 3.27 31.73 -5.00
C ASP A 292 2.21 31.09 -4.09
N LEU A 293 2.54 29.95 -3.47
CA LEU A 293 1.65 29.19 -2.58
C LEU A 293 2.44 28.37 -1.57
N VAL A 294 1.99 28.36 -0.31
CA VAL A 294 2.48 27.44 0.72
C VAL A 294 1.37 26.46 1.10
N LEU A 295 1.63 25.16 0.96
CA LEU A 295 0.75 24.09 1.43
C LEU A 295 1.27 23.53 2.76
N LEU A 296 0.43 23.53 3.79
CA LEU A 296 0.75 22.95 5.11
C LEU A 296 -0.13 21.73 5.37
N GLU A 297 0.41 20.53 5.22
CA GLU A 297 -0.26 19.28 5.57
C GLU A 297 0.04 18.90 7.03
N THR A 298 -1.00 18.66 7.84
CA THR A 298 -0.81 18.17 9.22
C THR A 298 -0.78 16.66 9.30
N ALA A 299 -0.29 16.15 10.45
CA ALA A 299 -0.48 14.76 10.80
C ALA A 299 -1.98 14.42 10.86
N GLY A 300 -2.31 13.13 10.71
CA GLY A 300 -3.71 12.69 10.87
C GLY A 300 -4.26 13.11 12.23
N ILE A 301 -5.31 13.93 12.22
CA ILE A 301 -5.91 14.50 13.42
C ILE A 301 -7.05 13.66 13.99
N GLY A 302 -7.34 13.87 15.27
CA GLY A 302 -8.56 13.43 15.92
C GLY A 302 -9.76 14.30 15.54
N GLN A 303 -10.90 14.06 16.19
CA GLN A 303 -12.14 14.80 15.90
C GLN A 303 -12.12 16.25 16.42
N SER A 304 -11.27 16.57 17.39
CA SER A 304 -11.25 17.85 18.12
C SER A 304 -9.98 18.70 17.92
N ASP A 305 -9.15 18.38 16.92
CA ASP A 305 -7.93 19.17 16.66
C ASP A 305 -8.23 20.20 15.56
N SER A 306 -8.16 21.50 15.89
CA SER A 306 -8.38 22.62 14.96
C SER A 306 -7.19 23.58 14.87
N GLU A 307 -6.05 23.24 15.48
CA GLU A 307 -4.88 24.14 15.61
C GLU A 307 -4.32 24.65 14.26
N ILE A 308 -4.57 23.93 13.15
CA ILE A 308 -4.13 24.36 11.82
C ILE A 308 -4.79 25.66 11.37
N VAL A 309 -6.03 25.92 11.80
CA VAL A 309 -6.84 27.05 11.35
C VAL A 309 -6.19 28.38 11.74
N ASP A 310 -5.51 28.41 12.90
CA ASP A 310 -4.81 29.60 13.38
C ASP A 310 -3.46 29.85 12.68
N LEU A 311 -2.99 28.90 11.84
CA LEU A 311 -1.68 28.96 11.18
C LEU A 311 -1.77 29.27 9.68
N VAL A 312 -2.97 29.28 9.10
CA VAL A 312 -3.16 29.28 7.64
C VAL A 312 -4.22 30.29 7.22
N ASP A 313 -4.14 30.73 5.97
CA ASP A 313 -5.08 31.69 5.38
C ASP A 313 -6.36 30.96 4.88
N PHE A 314 -6.23 29.70 4.46
CA PHE A 314 -7.32 28.86 3.97
C PHE A 314 -7.18 27.42 4.48
N SER A 315 -8.26 26.81 4.94
CA SER A 315 -8.24 25.48 5.57
C SER A 315 -9.10 24.45 4.81
N LEU A 316 -8.49 23.31 4.50
CA LEU A 316 -9.14 22.14 3.91
C LEU A 316 -9.22 21.01 4.92
N TYR A 317 -10.42 20.46 5.11
CA TYR A 317 -10.62 19.26 5.91
C TYR A 317 -10.95 18.05 5.04
N ILE A 318 -10.10 17.03 5.09
CA ILE A 318 -10.23 15.80 4.31
C ILE A 318 -10.71 14.65 5.21
N MET A 319 -11.80 14.01 4.80
CA MET A 319 -12.37 12.86 5.51
C MET A 319 -12.83 11.76 4.53
N THR A 320 -13.17 10.60 5.07
CA THR A 320 -13.78 9.49 4.33
C THR A 320 -15.21 9.25 4.80
N SER A 321 -15.92 8.33 4.16
CA SER A 321 -17.25 7.88 4.59
C SER A 321 -17.25 7.11 5.92
N ASP A 322 -16.08 6.79 6.47
CA ASP A 322 -15.91 5.91 7.65
C ASP A 322 -15.88 6.70 8.98
N PHE A 323 -16.85 7.60 9.18
CA PHE A 323 -16.99 8.36 10.44
C PHE A 323 -17.97 7.73 11.44
N GLY A 324 -18.55 6.57 11.11
CA GLY A 324 -19.53 5.88 11.94
C GLY A 324 -20.93 6.45 11.75
N ALA A 325 -21.63 6.75 12.86
CA ALA A 325 -22.98 7.33 12.81
C ALA A 325 -22.95 8.81 12.44
N ALA A 326 -24.00 9.32 11.80
CA ALA A 326 -24.13 10.74 11.45
C ALA A 326 -23.98 11.70 12.65
N SER A 327 -24.37 11.26 13.86
CA SER A 327 -24.19 12.04 15.09
C SER A 327 -22.72 12.25 15.50
N GLN A 328 -21.77 11.54 14.89
CA GLN A 328 -20.34 11.79 15.09
C GLN A 328 -19.87 13.05 14.38
N LEU A 329 -20.56 13.48 13.31
CA LEU A 329 -20.24 14.71 12.58
C LEU A 329 -20.41 15.95 13.47
N GLU A 330 -21.30 15.90 14.46
CA GLU A 330 -21.51 16.96 15.45
C GLU A 330 -20.30 17.18 16.38
N LYS A 331 -19.35 16.24 16.40
CA LYS A 331 -18.15 16.29 17.24
C LYS A 331 -16.87 16.64 16.48
N ILE A 332 -16.99 16.85 15.16
CA ILE A 332 -15.85 17.16 14.31
C ILE A 332 -15.77 18.67 14.16
N ASP A 333 -14.89 19.30 14.94
CA ASP A 333 -14.74 20.75 14.99
C ASP A 333 -14.36 21.31 13.61
N MET A 334 -13.55 20.57 12.83
CA MET A 334 -13.16 20.98 11.48
C MET A 334 -14.32 21.09 10.48
N ILE A 335 -15.51 20.52 10.74
CA ILE A 335 -16.68 20.78 9.87
C ILE A 335 -17.21 22.20 10.08
N ASP A 336 -16.99 22.79 11.26
CA ASP A 336 -17.34 24.17 11.57
C ASP A 336 -16.26 25.14 11.06
N TYR A 337 -14.98 24.83 11.29
CA TYR A 337 -13.89 25.76 11.01
C TYR A 337 -13.30 25.68 9.60
N ALA A 338 -13.47 24.57 8.86
CA ALA A 338 -12.88 24.45 7.53
C ALA A 338 -13.57 25.34 6.49
N ASP A 339 -12.77 26.03 5.68
CA ASP A 339 -13.27 26.77 4.52
C ASP A 339 -13.81 25.83 3.43
N MET A 340 -13.23 24.63 3.35
CA MET A 340 -13.62 23.60 2.40
C MET A 340 -13.48 22.20 3.00
N VAL A 341 -14.47 21.35 2.79
CA VAL A 341 -14.46 19.95 3.21
C VAL A 341 -14.39 19.05 1.98
N ILE A 342 -13.53 18.03 2.04
CA ILE A 342 -13.35 17.04 0.98
C ILE A 342 -13.68 15.66 1.52
N LEU A 343 -14.70 15.03 0.93
CA LEU A 343 -15.02 13.62 1.14
C LEU A 343 -14.25 12.79 0.12
N ASN A 344 -13.04 12.36 0.51
CA ASN A 344 -12.18 11.53 -0.32
C ASN A 344 -12.58 10.05 -0.22
N LYS A 345 -12.07 9.23 -1.14
CA LYS A 345 -12.42 7.81 -1.31
C LYS A 345 -13.92 7.64 -1.57
N TYR A 346 -14.46 8.48 -2.43
CA TYR A 346 -15.87 8.44 -2.83
C TYR A 346 -16.25 7.15 -3.59
N ASP A 347 -15.27 6.30 -3.94
CA ASP A 347 -15.46 4.92 -4.42
C ASP A 347 -16.03 3.98 -3.34
N LYS A 348 -15.98 4.36 -2.07
CA LYS A 348 -16.42 3.51 -0.95
C LYS A 348 -17.94 3.46 -0.82
N ARG A 349 -18.41 2.33 -0.28
CA ARG A 349 -19.84 2.13 0.00
C ARG A 349 -20.31 3.15 1.03
N GLY A 350 -21.47 3.75 0.76
CA GLY A 350 -22.07 4.74 1.67
C GLY A 350 -21.55 6.17 1.47
N ALA A 351 -20.65 6.40 0.50
CA ALA A 351 -20.11 7.74 0.21
C ALA A 351 -21.20 8.76 -0.17
N VAL A 352 -22.25 8.35 -0.90
CA VAL A 352 -23.39 9.21 -1.26
C VAL A 352 -24.17 9.67 -0.02
N ASP A 353 -24.46 8.75 0.90
CA ASP A 353 -25.14 9.08 2.17
C ASP A 353 -24.23 9.94 3.05
N ALA A 354 -22.94 9.62 3.10
CA ALA A 354 -21.94 10.41 3.82
C ALA A 354 -21.89 11.86 3.32
N LEU A 355 -21.86 12.08 2.00
CA LEU A 355 -21.84 13.42 1.41
C LEU A 355 -23.07 14.24 1.84
N ARG A 356 -24.25 13.61 1.79
CA ARG A 356 -25.50 14.24 2.23
C ARG A 356 -25.43 14.62 3.71
N ASP A 357 -24.95 13.72 4.56
CA ASP A 357 -24.95 13.93 6.00
C ASP A 357 -23.91 14.99 6.41
N ILE A 358 -22.75 15.02 5.77
CA ILE A 358 -21.72 16.08 5.95
C ILE A 358 -22.27 17.43 5.52
N ARG A 359 -22.91 17.53 4.34
CA ARG A 359 -23.52 18.79 3.86
C ARG A 359 -24.59 19.31 4.82
N LYS A 360 -25.46 18.43 5.31
CA LYS A 360 -26.47 18.79 6.32
C LYS A 360 -25.84 19.27 7.62
N GLN A 361 -24.76 18.63 8.07
CA GLN A 361 -24.07 19.07 9.28
C GLN A 361 -23.41 20.43 9.08
N TRP A 362 -22.74 20.65 7.95
CA TRP A 362 -22.15 21.95 7.62
C TRP A 362 -23.21 23.07 7.62
N GLN A 363 -24.38 22.84 6.99
CA GLN A 363 -25.49 23.80 7.01
C GLN A 363 -25.97 24.13 8.42
N ARG A 364 -26.02 23.14 9.31
CA ARG A 364 -26.43 23.34 10.71
C ARG A 364 -25.41 24.18 11.47
N ASN A 365 -24.12 23.87 11.34
CA ASN A 365 -23.03 24.61 11.98
C ASN A 365 -23.06 26.09 11.56
N HIS A 366 -23.29 26.35 10.26
CA HIS A 366 -23.26 27.69 9.69
C HIS A 366 -24.62 28.42 9.68
N ASN A 367 -25.69 27.82 10.24
CA ASN A 367 -27.07 28.31 10.14
C ASN A 367 -27.53 28.62 8.69
N ALA A 368 -26.94 27.94 7.70
CA ALA A 368 -27.05 28.23 6.28
C ALA A 368 -28.18 27.40 5.60
N PHE A 369 -29.36 27.34 6.22
CA PHE A 369 -30.46 26.45 5.79
C PHE A 369 -31.06 26.77 4.42
N THR A 370 -30.85 27.99 3.91
CA THR A 370 -31.33 28.45 2.60
C THR A 370 -30.32 28.23 1.48
N VAL A 371 -29.07 27.88 1.80
CA VAL A 371 -28.01 27.62 0.82
C VAL A 371 -28.27 26.28 0.15
N SER A 372 -28.23 26.24 -1.18
CA SER A 372 -28.46 24.99 -1.90
C SER A 372 -27.31 24.01 -1.67
N PRO A 373 -27.57 22.68 -1.68
CA PRO A 373 -26.54 21.68 -1.43
C PRO A 373 -25.30 21.79 -2.33
N ASP A 374 -25.45 22.33 -3.55
CA ASP A 374 -24.36 22.50 -4.53
C ASP A 374 -23.45 23.69 -4.24
N GLN A 375 -23.92 24.65 -3.42
CA GLN A 375 -23.15 25.81 -2.96
C GLN A 375 -22.41 25.55 -1.66
N ILE A 376 -22.72 24.44 -0.97
CA ILE A 376 -22.00 24.03 0.23
C ILE A 376 -20.59 23.60 -0.18
N PRO A 377 -19.52 24.10 0.47
CA PRO A 377 -18.12 23.80 0.12
C PRO A 377 -17.71 22.40 0.59
N VAL A 378 -18.50 21.38 0.26
CA VAL A 378 -18.26 19.96 0.57
C VAL A 378 -18.25 19.18 -0.75
N TYR A 379 -17.08 18.67 -1.12
CA TYR A 379 -16.82 18.07 -2.44
C TYR A 379 -16.42 16.59 -2.32
N PRO A 380 -17.03 15.70 -3.13
CA PRO A 380 -16.61 14.30 -3.22
C PRO A 380 -15.41 14.15 -4.16
N THR A 381 -14.41 13.35 -3.77
CA THR A 381 -13.20 13.10 -4.57
C THR A 381 -12.74 11.64 -4.51
N ILE A 382 -11.99 11.22 -5.53
CA ILE A 382 -11.28 9.93 -5.57
C ILE A 382 -9.81 10.17 -5.94
N ALA A 383 -8.96 10.50 -4.97
CA ALA A 383 -7.53 10.75 -5.18
C ALA A 383 -6.72 9.58 -5.76
N SER A 384 -7.26 8.36 -5.73
CA SER A 384 -6.63 7.19 -6.36
C SER A 384 -6.97 7.03 -7.84
N GLN A 385 -7.88 7.85 -8.38
CA GLN A 385 -8.29 7.82 -9.77
C GLN A 385 -7.57 8.94 -10.52
N PHE A 386 -6.78 8.56 -11.52
CA PHE A 386 -6.12 9.53 -12.40
C PHE A 386 -7.14 10.45 -13.06
N ASN A 387 -6.87 11.76 -13.03
CA ASN A 387 -7.74 12.81 -13.57
C ASN A 387 -9.20 12.69 -13.09
N ASP A 388 -9.39 12.48 -11.79
CA ASP A 388 -10.72 12.42 -11.18
C ASP A 388 -11.51 13.73 -11.40
N PRO A 389 -12.73 13.68 -11.98
CA PRO A 389 -13.55 14.88 -12.18
C PRO A 389 -13.96 15.52 -10.85
N GLY A 390 -14.09 14.74 -9.78
CA GLY A 390 -14.36 15.25 -8.44
C GLY A 390 -13.24 16.18 -7.94
N ILE A 391 -11.97 15.79 -8.12
CA ILE A 391 -10.83 16.63 -7.79
C ILE A 391 -10.76 17.85 -8.70
N ASN A 392 -11.05 17.73 -10.00
CA ASN A 392 -11.09 18.88 -10.92
C ASN A 392 -12.08 19.95 -10.42
N ARG A 393 -13.30 19.53 -10.05
CA ARG A 393 -14.32 20.41 -9.47
C ARG A 393 -13.88 21.00 -8.13
N ALA A 394 -13.29 20.18 -7.26
CA ALA A 394 -12.77 20.62 -5.97
C ALA A 394 -11.67 21.68 -6.15
N PHE A 395 -10.73 21.46 -7.06
CA PHE A 395 -9.65 22.39 -7.40
C PHE A 395 -10.18 23.74 -7.92
N SER A 396 -11.10 23.75 -8.90
CA SER A 396 -11.67 25.00 -9.40
C SER A 396 -12.37 25.81 -8.30
N ASN A 397 -13.06 25.12 -7.37
CA ASN A 397 -13.69 25.78 -6.24
C ASN A 397 -12.71 26.24 -5.17
N LEU A 398 -11.63 25.48 -4.93
CA LEU A 398 -10.53 25.90 -4.07
C LEU A 398 -9.94 27.22 -4.57
N CYS A 399 -9.58 27.31 -5.86
CA CYS A 399 -9.03 28.54 -6.44
C CYS A 399 -10.00 29.72 -6.32
N ARG A 400 -11.28 29.51 -6.63
CA ARG A 400 -12.32 30.54 -6.49
C ARG A 400 -12.46 31.03 -5.06
N LEU A 401 -12.60 30.11 -4.10
CA LEU A 401 -12.78 30.43 -2.68
C LEU A 401 -11.52 31.09 -2.09
N LEU A 402 -10.33 30.70 -2.55
CA LEU A 402 -9.07 31.29 -2.13
C LEU A 402 -8.94 32.75 -2.61
N VAL A 403 -9.27 33.01 -3.89
CA VAL A 403 -9.31 34.37 -4.45
C VAL A 403 -10.31 35.24 -3.72
N GLU A 404 -11.53 34.73 -3.48
CA GLU A 404 -12.58 35.47 -2.76
C GLU A 404 -12.21 35.77 -1.30
N LYS A 405 -11.63 34.80 -0.59
CA LYS A 405 -11.31 34.94 0.84
C LYS A 405 -10.12 35.87 1.08
N LEU A 406 -9.12 35.84 0.20
CA LEU A 406 -7.86 36.56 0.37
C LEU A 406 -7.74 37.81 -0.52
N ASP A 407 -8.79 38.16 -1.26
CA ASP A 407 -8.82 39.31 -2.19
C ASP A 407 -7.63 39.29 -3.17
N LEU A 408 -7.30 38.11 -3.68
CA LEU A 408 -6.19 37.92 -4.63
C LEU A 408 -6.58 38.41 -6.03
N ASP A 409 -5.59 38.71 -6.86
CA ASP A 409 -5.85 38.97 -8.28
C ASP A 409 -6.48 37.72 -8.92
N ASN A 410 -7.47 37.92 -9.79
CA ASN A 410 -8.10 36.86 -10.59
C ASN A 410 -7.08 36.14 -11.51
N THR A 411 -5.89 36.70 -11.69
CA THR A 411 -4.76 36.07 -12.39
C THR A 411 -4.04 35.00 -11.56
N PHE A 412 -4.30 34.89 -10.24
CA PHE A 412 -3.68 33.90 -9.33
C PHE A 412 -3.82 32.46 -9.83
N VAL A 413 -4.92 32.16 -10.55
CA VAL A 413 -5.02 31.01 -11.43
C VAL A 413 -5.69 31.49 -12.72
N SER A 414 -4.88 31.97 -13.66
CA SER A 414 -5.31 32.66 -14.91
C SER A 414 -6.19 31.85 -15.89
N SER A 415 -6.70 30.69 -15.50
CA SER A 415 -7.69 29.92 -16.26
C SER A 415 -8.36 28.83 -15.42
N ALA A 416 -8.92 29.18 -14.25
CA ALA A 416 -10.03 28.36 -13.76
C ALA A 416 -11.09 28.34 -14.89
N PRO A 417 -11.64 27.18 -15.30
CA PRO A 417 -12.54 27.11 -16.44
C PRO A 417 -13.63 28.15 -16.26
N GLU A 418 -13.69 29.12 -17.18
CA GLU A 418 -14.64 30.21 -17.11
C GLU A 418 -16.04 29.61 -16.93
N SER A 419 -16.68 29.93 -15.81
CA SER A 419 -18.11 29.68 -15.59
C SER A 419 -19.02 30.45 -16.58
N GLY A 420 -18.43 31.14 -17.56
CA GLY A 420 -19.09 31.98 -18.56
C GLY A 420 -19.11 31.45 -20.00
N SER A 421 -18.29 30.45 -20.38
CA SER A 421 -18.30 29.92 -21.76
C SER A 421 -19.32 28.77 -21.87
N ARG A 422 -20.53 29.10 -22.31
CA ARG A 422 -21.65 28.17 -22.55
C ARG A 422 -21.52 27.40 -23.87
N SER A 423 -20.34 26.94 -24.24
CA SER A 423 -20.21 26.04 -25.39
C SER A 423 -19.12 25.00 -25.21
N GLU A 424 -19.58 23.75 -25.20
CA GLU A 424 -18.85 22.48 -25.22
C GLU A 424 -18.35 21.96 -23.85
N SER A 425 -19.23 21.12 -23.24
CA SER A 425 -19.04 20.23 -22.08
C SER A 425 -19.28 20.76 -20.65
N SER A 426 -20.37 21.51 -20.43
CA SER A 426 -20.92 21.74 -19.08
C SER A 426 -21.25 20.45 -18.30
N SER A 427 -21.25 19.28 -18.95
CA SER A 427 -21.50 17.98 -18.32
C SER A 427 -20.31 17.37 -17.58
N GLU A 428 -19.06 17.77 -17.89
CA GLU A 428 -17.86 17.15 -17.27
C GLU A 428 -17.47 17.81 -15.95
N LEU A 429 -17.65 19.14 -15.83
CA LEU A 429 -17.42 19.90 -14.59
C LEU A 429 -18.51 19.67 -13.51
N GLU A 430 -19.68 19.18 -13.93
CA GLU A 430 -20.80 18.82 -13.04
C GLU A 430 -20.84 17.32 -12.68
N ALA A 431 -19.97 16.50 -13.29
CA ALA A 431 -19.99 15.06 -13.08
C ALA A 431 -19.47 14.68 -11.68
N GLU A 432 -20.33 14.08 -10.85
CA GLU A 432 -19.88 13.39 -9.64
C GLU A 432 -18.86 12.29 -10.02
N PRO A 433 -17.81 12.09 -9.19
CA PRO A 433 -16.80 11.09 -9.49
C PRO A 433 -17.42 9.69 -9.57
N LYS A 434 -17.24 9.03 -10.71
CA LYS A 434 -17.73 7.67 -10.95
C LYS A 434 -16.57 6.69 -10.83
N SER A 435 -16.57 5.93 -9.75
CA SER A 435 -15.63 4.83 -9.57
C SER A 435 -15.80 3.78 -10.67
N VAL A 436 -14.73 3.52 -11.42
CA VAL A 436 -14.64 2.33 -12.29
C VAL A 436 -14.22 1.15 -11.42
N ALA A 437 -15.17 0.57 -10.70
CA ALA A 437 -14.89 -0.59 -9.85
C ALA A 437 -14.51 -1.80 -10.72
N LEU A 438 -13.25 -2.25 -10.63
CA LEU A 438 -12.77 -3.46 -11.30
C LEU A 438 -13.58 -4.71 -10.89
N ILE A 439 -13.99 -4.76 -9.61
CA ILE A 439 -14.82 -5.83 -9.06
C ILE A 439 -16.16 -5.22 -8.63
N PRO A 440 -17.29 -5.64 -9.22
CA PRO A 440 -18.61 -5.19 -8.82
C PRO A 440 -18.89 -5.44 -7.33
N ALA A 441 -19.65 -4.55 -6.69
CA ALA A 441 -19.91 -4.61 -5.25
C ALA A 441 -20.55 -5.94 -4.79
N ASN A 442 -21.36 -6.56 -5.64
CA ASN A 442 -21.98 -7.86 -5.39
C ASN A 442 -21.02 -9.06 -5.52
N ARG A 443 -19.77 -8.84 -5.96
CA ARG A 443 -18.74 -9.88 -6.14
C ARG A 443 -17.53 -9.69 -5.23
N ILE A 444 -17.54 -8.74 -4.29
CA ILE A 444 -16.42 -8.50 -3.35
C ILE A 444 -16.02 -9.76 -2.58
N ARG A 445 -16.97 -10.68 -2.31
CA ARG A 445 -16.74 -11.92 -1.54
C ARG A 445 -16.34 -13.14 -2.39
N TYR A 446 -16.00 -12.97 -3.67
CA TYR A 446 -15.70 -14.08 -4.58
C TYR A 446 -14.65 -15.08 -4.05
N LEU A 447 -13.59 -14.64 -3.36
CA LEU A 447 -12.60 -15.55 -2.76
C LEU A 447 -13.16 -16.36 -1.59
N ALA A 448 -14.07 -15.78 -0.81
CA ALA A 448 -14.77 -16.50 0.24
C ALA A 448 -15.72 -17.55 -0.37
N GLU A 449 -16.45 -17.19 -1.42
CA GLU A 449 -17.31 -18.10 -2.17
C GLU A 449 -16.50 -19.28 -2.76
N ILE A 450 -15.34 -19.02 -3.37
CA ILE A 450 -14.43 -20.07 -3.87
C ILE A 450 -13.96 -20.98 -2.73
N SER A 451 -13.59 -20.41 -1.58
CA SER A 451 -13.14 -21.20 -0.42
C SER A 451 -14.25 -22.06 0.18
N GLU A 452 -15.46 -21.50 0.32
CA GLU A 452 -16.66 -22.21 0.78
C GLU A 452 -17.00 -23.36 -0.17
N GLN A 453 -17.03 -23.11 -1.48
CA GLN A 453 -17.24 -24.14 -2.49
C GLN A 453 -16.19 -25.26 -2.42
N GLY A 454 -14.91 -24.92 -2.26
CA GLY A 454 -13.84 -25.92 -2.10
C GLY A 454 -14.05 -26.82 -0.87
N ARG A 455 -14.48 -26.25 0.25
CA ARG A 455 -14.81 -27.01 1.48
C ARG A 455 -16.05 -27.87 1.29
N GLU A 456 -17.08 -27.35 0.64
CA GLU A 456 -18.30 -28.10 0.33
C GLU A 456 -18.03 -29.28 -0.59
N ILE A 457 -17.20 -29.11 -1.63
CA ILE A 457 -16.77 -30.21 -2.51
C ILE A 457 -16.05 -31.27 -1.69
N LYS A 458 -15.10 -30.87 -0.82
CA LYS A 458 -14.37 -31.82 0.02
C LYS A 458 -15.29 -32.58 0.97
N ALA A 459 -16.26 -31.90 1.59
CA ALA A 459 -17.25 -32.54 2.47
C ALA A 459 -18.15 -33.52 1.70
N ARG A 460 -18.63 -33.13 0.51
CA ARG A 460 -19.40 -34.01 -0.38
C ARG A 460 -18.59 -35.23 -0.81
N ASN A 461 -17.33 -35.05 -1.20
CA ASN A 461 -16.45 -36.15 -1.59
C ASN A 461 -16.24 -37.11 -0.42
N ALA A 462 -16.00 -36.61 0.80
CA ALA A 462 -15.86 -37.46 1.99
C ALA A 462 -17.13 -38.29 2.26
N GLN A 463 -18.33 -37.71 2.10
CA GLN A 463 -19.58 -38.44 2.23
C GLN A 463 -19.74 -39.55 1.17
N GLN A 464 -19.37 -39.26 -0.09
CA GLN A 464 -19.42 -40.25 -1.16
C GLN A 464 -18.42 -41.40 -0.93
N VAL A 465 -17.23 -41.09 -0.43
CA VAL A 465 -16.21 -42.08 -0.03
C VAL A 465 -16.72 -43.00 1.08
N GLU A 466 -17.37 -42.45 2.11
CA GLU A 466 -17.95 -43.25 3.19
C GLU A 466 -19.06 -44.18 2.67
N LEU A 467 -19.96 -43.67 1.84
CA LEU A 467 -21.02 -44.48 1.23
C LEU A 467 -20.45 -45.62 0.35
N ALA A 468 -19.41 -45.33 -0.43
CA ALA A 468 -18.72 -46.35 -1.23
C ALA A 468 -18.04 -47.41 -0.36
N SER A 469 -17.46 -47.01 0.79
CA SER A 469 -16.87 -47.93 1.78
C SER A 469 -17.94 -48.83 2.39
N VAL A 470 -19.08 -48.27 2.83
CA VAL A 470 -20.20 -49.03 3.40
C VAL A 470 -20.80 -50.00 2.37
N ALA A 471 -20.97 -49.57 1.12
CA ALA A 471 -21.46 -50.42 0.04
C ALA A 471 -20.49 -51.58 -0.21
N TYR A 472 -19.18 -51.31 -0.30
CA TYR A 472 -18.16 -52.34 -0.50
C TYR A 472 -18.15 -53.36 0.65
N GLN A 473 -18.13 -52.90 1.90
CA GLN A 473 -18.11 -53.76 3.07
C GLN A 473 -19.35 -54.64 3.16
N SER A 474 -20.53 -54.07 2.92
CA SER A 474 -21.80 -54.82 2.92
C SER A 474 -21.80 -55.89 1.82
N TYR A 475 -21.31 -55.55 0.63
CA TYR A 475 -21.16 -56.47 -0.49
C TYR A 475 -20.22 -57.63 -0.17
N GLN A 476 -19.06 -57.36 0.44
CA GLN A 476 -18.10 -58.40 0.81
C GLN A 476 -18.66 -59.36 1.88
N VAL A 477 -19.40 -58.84 2.86
CA VAL A 477 -20.07 -59.68 3.87
C VAL A 477 -21.16 -60.54 3.24
N LEU A 478 -22.00 -59.99 2.37
CA LEU A 478 -23.03 -60.77 1.67
C LEU A 478 -22.40 -61.86 0.77
N LYS A 479 -21.28 -61.55 0.12
CA LYS A 479 -20.51 -62.51 -0.68
C LYS A 479 -19.92 -63.62 0.18
N SER A 480 -19.35 -63.30 1.34
CA SER A 480 -18.77 -64.31 2.24
C SER A 480 -19.83 -65.21 2.89
N LEU A 481 -21.04 -64.70 3.08
CA LEU A 481 -22.21 -65.46 3.50
C LEU A 481 -22.89 -66.25 2.36
N ALA A 482 -22.34 -66.20 1.14
CA ALA A 482 -22.86 -66.86 -0.05
C ALA A 482 -24.34 -66.54 -0.35
N ASP A 483 -24.72 -65.26 -0.23
CA ASP A 483 -26.07 -64.80 -0.57
C ASP A 483 -26.43 -65.14 -2.03
N GLN A 484 -27.42 -66.01 -2.22
CA GLN A 484 -27.88 -66.45 -3.54
C GLN A 484 -28.49 -65.34 -4.40
N ALA A 485 -28.94 -64.24 -3.78
CA ALA A 485 -29.54 -63.11 -4.49
C ALA A 485 -28.56 -61.94 -4.71
N LEU A 486 -27.28 -62.10 -4.34
CA LEU A 486 -26.27 -61.04 -4.46
C LEU A 486 -26.13 -60.60 -5.94
N PRO A 487 -26.41 -59.32 -6.28
CA PRO A 487 -26.23 -58.82 -7.62
C PRO A 487 -24.74 -58.67 -7.96
N GLU A 488 -24.43 -58.35 -9.22
CA GLU A 488 -23.06 -57.98 -9.59
C GLU A 488 -22.57 -56.74 -8.82
N PRO A 489 -21.24 -56.57 -8.67
CA PRO A 489 -20.65 -55.38 -8.05
C PRO A 489 -21.27 -54.08 -8.55
N MET A 490 -21.65 -53.18 -7.63
CA MET A 490 -22.21 -51.87 -7.93
C MET A 490 -23.53 -51.89 -8.75
N ARG A 491 -24.33 -52.97 -8.60
CA ARG A 491 -25.71 -53.08 -9.08
C ARG A 491 -26.69 -53.12 -7.89
N PHE A 492 -27.89 -52.58 -8.10
CA PHE A 492 -28.97 -52.63 -7.12
C PHE A 492 -29.62 -54.02 -7.03
N TYR A 493 -30.15 -54.36 -5.87
CA TYR A 493 -31.05 -55.51 -5.72
C TYR A 493 -32.39 -55.23 -6.39
N PRO A 494 -33.02 -56.24 -7.03
CA PRO A 494 -34.44 -56.17 -7.38
C PRO A 494 -35.33 -56.11 -6.14
N ASP A 495 -36.42 -55.34 -6.17
CA ASP A 495 -37.31 -55.07 -5.01
C ASP A 495 -37.79 -56.34 -4.28
N LYS A 496 -38.04 -57.42 -5.03
CA LYS A 496 -38.47 -58.72 -4.48
C LYS A 496 -37.47 -59.35 -3.50
N HIS A 497 -36.20 -58.96 -3.53
CA HIS A 497 -35.15 -59.47 -2.64
C HIS A 497 -34.92 -58.58 -1.41
N LEU A 498 -35.68 -57.49 -1.31
CA LEU A 498 -35.66 -56.50 -0.23
C LEU A 498 -36.94 -56.55 0.64
N SER A 499 -37.86 -57.48 0.38
CA SER A 499 -39.07 -57.72 1.18
C SER A 499 -38.99 -59.00 2.03
N ALA A 500 -39.75 -59.02 3.14
CA ALA A 500 -39.53 -59.90 4.29
C ALA A 500 -40.08 -61.34 4.18
N ASP A 501 -40.69 -61.73 3.06
CA ASP A 501 -41.61 -62.87 3.09
C ASP A 501 -40.94 -64.23 3.31
N GLN A 502 -39.64 -64.42 3.03
CA GLN A 502 -38.93 -65.70 3.25
C GLN A 502 -37.39 -65.61 3.49
N VAL A 503 -36.86 -64.45 3.91
CA VAL A 503 -35.39 -64.22 4.02
C VAL A 503 -34.96 -64.07 5.48
N ASP A 504 -33.77 -64.58 5.82
CA ASP A 504 -33.12 -64.34 7.12
C ASP A 504 -33.10 -62.83 7.44
N PRO A 505 -33.61 -62.37 8.61
CA PRO A 505 -33.69 -60.96 8.95
C PRO A 505 -32.34 -60.21 8.95
N THR A 506 -31.24 -60.92 9.22
CA THR A 506 -29.89 -60.37 9.20
C THR A 506 -29.41 -60.16 7.77
N LEU A 507 -29.62 -61.14 6.89
CA LEU A 507 -29.32 -61.01 5.47
C LEU A 507 -30.15 -59.89 4.84
N LEU A 508 -31.44 -59.79 5.16
CA LEU A 508 -32.30 -58.74 4.67
C LEU A 508 -31.77 -57.34 5.05
N LYS A 509 -31.36 -57.15 6.31
CA LYS A 509 -30.75 -55.89 6.77
C LYS A 509 -29.44 -55.57 6.05
N LEU A 510 -28.60 -56.57 5.78
CA LEU A 510 -27.36 -56.37 5.04
C LEU A 510 -27.61 -55.99 3.57
N ARG A 511 -28.60 -56.61 2.92
CA ARG A 511 -29.04 -56.23 1.56
C ARG A 511 -29.57 -54.81 1.52
N GLN A 512 -30.41 -54.44 2.48
CA GLN A 512 -30.93 -53.07 2.63
C GLN A 512 -29.79 -52.07 2.85
N ARG A 513 -28.84 -52.37 3.74
CA ARG A 513 -27.69 -51.51 3.98
C ARG A 513 -26.84 -51.29 2.73
N TYR A 514 -26.60 -52.34 1.95
CA TYR A 514 -25.93 -52.22 0.65
C TYR A 514 -26.75 -51.36 -0.34
N GLN A 515 -28.06 -51.62 -0.44
CA GLN A 515 -28.98 -50.90 -1.31
C GLN A 515 -29.01 -49.40 -0.96
N ASP A 516 -29.12 -49.06 0.32
CA ASP A 516 -29.16 -47.69 0.83
C ASP A 516 -27.84 -46.95 0.57
N ALA A 517 -26.70 -47.62 0.81
CA ALA A 517 -25.39 -47.05 0.54
C ALA A 517 -25.19 -46.79 -0.97
N MET A 518 -25.60 -47.74 -1.82
CA MET A 518 -25.58 -47.58 -3.28
C MET A 518 -26.52 -46.47 -3.76
N ALA A 519 -27.68 -46.31 -3.12
CA ALA A 519 -28.65 -45.26 -3.45
C ALA A 519 -28.16 -43.86 -3.04
N GLY A 520 -27.33 -43.76 -2.00
CA GLY A 520 -26.68 -42.51 -1.58
C GLY A 520 -25.53 -42.05 -2.48
N LEU A 521 -24.98 -42.94 -3.32
CA LEU A 521 -23.92 -42.58 -4.26
C LEU A 521 -24.48 -41.80 -5.45
N ASN A 522 -23.80 -40.71 -5.82
CA ASN A 522 -24.13 -39.95 -7.00
C ASN A 522 -23.66 -40.66 -8.29
N ALA A 523 -24.25 -40.26 -9.42
CA ALA A 523 -24.00 -40.90 -10.71
C ALA A 523 -22.52 -40.85 -11.12
N ASP A 524 -21.85 -39.72 -10.86
CA ASP A 524 -20.44 -39.53 -11.19
C ASP A 524 -19.53 -40.47 -10.40
N SER A 525 -19.77 -40.65 -9.09
CA SER A 525 -19.00 -41.57 -8.24
C SER A 525 -19.15 -43.01 -8.68
N VAL A 526 -20.38 -43.43 -9.03
CA VAL A 526 -20.64 -44.77 -9.58
C VAL A 526 -19.95 -44.96 -10.94
N SER A 527 -19.97 -43.94 -11.80
CA SER A 527 -19.29 -43.96 -13.10
C SER A 527 -17.76 -44.05 -12.96
N LEU A 528 -17.18 -43.25 -12.05
CA LEU A 528 -15.76 -43.26 -11.73
C LEU A 528 -15.31 -44.64 -11.24
N LEU A 529 -16.07 -45.26 -10.33
CA LEU A 529 -15.77 -46.58 -9.80
C LEU A 529 -15.92 -47.70 -10.85
N LYS A 530 -16.95 -47.64 -11.70
CA LYS A 530 -17.16 -48.64 -12.78
C LYS A 530 -16.11 -48.55 -13.88
N SER A 531 -15.67 -47.35 -14.22
CA SER A 531 -14.64 -47.13 -15.25
C SER A 531 -13.21 -47.32 -14.74
N TRP A 532 -13.00 -47.38 -13.42
CA TRP A 532 -11.68 -47.50 -12.83
C TRP A 532 -10.87 -48.72 -13.31
N PRO A 533 -11.42 -49.95 -13.42
CA PRO A 533 -10.66 -51.10 -13.91
C PRO A 533 -10.08 -50.89 -15.31
N ASP A 534 -10.87 -50.35 -16.23
CA ASP A 534 -10.44 -50.08 -17.61
C ASP A 534 -9.42 -48.95 -17.66
N ARG A 535 -9.64 -47.88 -16.89
CA ARG A 535 -8.71 -46.73 -16.80
C ARG A 535 -7.36 -47.12 -16.20
N LYS A 536 -7.37 -47.96 -15.16
CA LYS A 536 -6.17 -48.53 -14.55
C LYS A 536 -5.42 -49.43 -15.52
N SER A 537 -6.13 -50.34 -16.20
CA SER A 537 -5.55 -51.20 -17.23
C SER A 537 -4.89 -50.40 -18.35
N GLY A 538 -5.51 -49.30 -18.79
CA GLY A 538 -4.96 -48.44 -19.84
C GLY A 538 -3.59 -47.82 -19.50
N VAL A 539 -3.29 -47.54 -18.24
CA VAL A 539 -1.98 -47.00 -17.80
C VAL A 539 -0.98 -48.09 -17.42
N GLU A 540 -1.43 -49.32 -17.18
CA GLU A 540 -0.59 -50.50 -16.89
C GLU A 540 -0.20 -51.29 -18.15
N GLN A 541 -0.83 -51.04 -19.30
CA GLN A 541 -0.43 -51.62 -20.59
C GLN A 541 0.93 -51.08 -21.05
N ALA A 542 1.67 -51.84 -21.85
CA ALA A 542 3.00 -51.42 -22.34
C ALA A 542 2.94 -50.13 -23.18
N GLN A 543 1.87 -49.96 -23.97
CA GLN A 543 1.65 -48.83 -24.85
C GLN A 543 0.25 -48.26 -24.63
N TYR A 544 0.12 -46.94 -24.83
CA TYR A 544 -1.17 -46.26 -24.87
C TYR A 544 -1.47 -45.82 -26.31
N ALA A 545 -2.76 -45.75 -26.65
CA ALA A 545 -3.25 -45.18 -27.89
C ALA A 545 -4.61 -44.50 -27.66
N TYR A 546 -4.76 -43.25 -28.06
CA TYR A 546 -6.05 -42.53 -28.02
C TYR A 546 -6.16 -41.52 -29.17
N SER A 547 -7.38 -41.23 -29.61
CA SER A 547 -7.62 -40.31 -30.73
C SER A 547 -7.94 -38.90 -30.24
N ILE A 548 -7.23 -37.89 -30.73
CA ILE A 548 -7.52 -36.47 -30.51
C ILE A 548 -7.82 -35.82 -31.86
N ARG A 549 -9.04 -35.30 -32.04
CA ARG A 549 -9.45 -34.58 -33.27
C ARG A 549 -9.13 -35.34 -34.57
N GLY A 550 -9.30 -36.67 -34.56
CA GLY A 550 -9.05 -37.54 -35.71
C GLY A 550 -7.58 -37.94 -35.95
N LYS A 551 -6.65 -37.55 -35.06
CA LYS A 551 -5.27 -38.03 -35.05
C LYS A 551 -5.06 -39.03 -33.91
N GLU A 552 -4.50 -40.19 -34.23
CA GLU A 552 -4.13 -41.18 -33.23
C GLU A 552 -2.81 -40.76 -32.55
N VAL A 553 -2.85 -40.66 -31.23
CA VAL A 553 -1.69 -40.37 -30.39
C VAL A 553 -1.37 -41.66 -29.65
N SER A 554 -0.18 -42.21 -29.89
CA SER A 554 0.31 -43.42 -29.22
C SER A 554 1.71 -43.22 -28.65
N GLY A 555 2.08 -44.09 -27.71
CA GLY A 555 3.40 -44.09 -27.09
C GLY A 555 3.56 -45.16 -26.02
N ASP A 556 4.74 -45.27 -25.42
CA ASP A 556 5.01 -46.24 -24.37
C ASP A 556 4.60 -45.71 -22.99
N ASN A 557 4.01 -46.56 -22.15
CA ASN A 557 3.69 -46.23 -20.75
C ASN A 557 4.87 -46.45 -19.80
N TYR A 558 5.97 -47.05 -20.26
CA TYR A 558 7.13 -47.38 -19.44
C TYR A 558 8.41 -46.76 -20.00
N ILE A 559 9.38 -46.54 -19.12
CA ILE A 559 10.75 -46.12 -19.46
C ILE A 559 11.70 -47.15 -18.89
N GLU A 560 12.58 -47.67 -19.73
CA GLU A 560 13.63 -48.60 -19.30
C GLU A 560 14.83 -47.83 -18.72
N THR A 561 15.27 -48.24 -17.53
CA THR A 561 16.47 -47.67 -16.87
C THR A 561 17.76 -48.29 -17.40
N LEU A 562 18.91 -47.70 -17.04
CA LEU A 562 20.23 -48.30 -17.34
C LEU A 562 20.42 -49.70 -16.73
N SER A 563 19.62 -50.07 -15.73
CA SER A 563 19.61 -51.40 -15.12
C SER A 563 18.53 -52.32 -15.68
N HIS A 564 17.92 -51.97 -16.81
CA HIS A 564 16.84 -52.72 -17.49
C HIS A 564 15.53 -52.85 -16.70
N LEU A 565 15.32 -52.00 -15.69
CA LEU A 565 14.03 -51.92 -15.00
C LEU A 565 13.04 -51.07 -15.79
N MET A 566 11.83 -51.60 -16.00
CA MET A 566 10.71 -50.91 -16.64
C MET A 566 9.95 -50.07 -15.61
N VAL A 567 10.17 -48.75 -15.62
CA VAL A 567 9.52 -47.81 -14.70
C VAL A 567 8.26 -47.23 -15.37
N PRO A 568 7.07 -47.36 -14.76
CA PRO A 568 5.85 -46.79 -15.33
C PRO A 568 5.89 -45.26 -15.30
N LYS A 569 5.41 -44.62 -16.36
CA LYS A 569 5.21 -43.16 -16.42
C LYS A 569 4.11 -42.71 -15.47
N VAL A 570 3.07 -43.53 -15.30
CA VAL A 570 1.97 -43.30 -14.36
C VAL A 570 1.74 -44.57 -13.55
N ALA A 571 1.95 -44.50 -12.24
CA ALA A 571 1.69 -45.61 -11.33
C ALA A 571 0.29 -45.47 -10.71
N ALA A 572 -0.64 -46.34 -11.11
CA ALA A 572 -1.98 -46.36 -10.52
C ALA A 572 -1.99 -47.06 -9.14
N PRO A 573 -2.81 -46.58 -8.18
CA PRO A 573 -2.94 -47.24 -6.89
C PRO A 573 -3.53 -48.65 -7.00
N GLN A 574 -3.10 -49.52 -6.08
CA GLN A 574 -3.50 -50.92 -6.02
C GLN A 574 -4.65 -51.17 -5.03
N TYR A 575 -5.50 -50.15 -4.79
CA TYR A 575 -6.64 -50.25 -3.89
C TYR A 575 -7.70 -51.22 -4.41
N ASN A 576 -8.25 -52.05 -3.52
CA ASN A 576 -9.34 -52.98 -3.81
C ASN A 576 -10.70 -52.51 -3.25
N GLU A 577 -10.69 -51.65 -2.23
CA GLU A 577 -11.88 -51.10 -1.59
C GLU A 577 -12.43 -49.92 -2.41
N TRP A 578 -13.75 -49.91 -2.66
CA TRP A 578 -14.39 -48.85 -3.44
C TRP A 578 -14.25 -47.47 -2.80
N GLY A 579 -14.28 -47.38 -1.47
CA GLY A 579 -14.03 -46.13 -0.73
C GLY A 579 -12.66 -45.52 -1.05
N GLN A 580 -11.59 -46.30 -0.92
CA GLN A 580 -10.22 -45.83 -1.19
C GLN A 580 -10.01 -45.48 -2.67
N GLN A 581 -10.59 -46.26 -3.58
CA GLN A 581 -10.57 -45.96 -5.01
C GLN A 581 -11.27 -44.63 -5.28
N LEU A 582 -12.47 -44.43 -4.74
CA LEU A 582 -13.25 -43.21 -4.95
C LEU A 582 -12.55 -42.00 -4.30
N ALA A 583 -11.92 -42.17 -3.15
CA ALA A 583 -11.14 -41.12 -2.49
C ALA A 583 -10.02 -40.62 -3.40
N PHE A 584 -9.25 -41.54 -3.98
CA PHE A 584 -8.23 -41.20 -4.98
C PHE A 584 -8.84 -40.52 -6.21
N LEU A 585 -9.89 -41.10 -6.78
CA LEU A 585 -10.52 -40.59 -8.02
C LEU A 585 -11.12 -39.19 -7.87
N LEU A 586 -11.60 -38.82 -6.68
CA LEU A 586 -12.19 -37.52 -6.41
C LEU A 586 -11.17 -36.46 -5.97
N ALA A 587 -10.01 -36.87 -5.45
CA ALA A 587 -9.02 -35.97 -4.88
C ALA A 587 -7.75 -35.81 -5.75
N GLU A 588 -7.23 -36.90 -6.31
CA GLU A 588 -5.87 -36.97 -6.89
C GLU A 588 -5.83 -37.83 -8.17
N ASN A 589 -6.92 -37.85 -8.93
CA ASN A 589 -7.15 -38.70 -10.10
C ASN A 589 -5.95 -38.79 -11.07
N LEU A 590 -5.98 -39.78 -11.98
CA LEU A 590 -4.93 -39.95 -12.99
C LEU A 590 -4.67 -38.63 -13.76
N PRO A 591 -3.40 -38.31 -14.11
CA PRO A 591 -3.06 -37.09 -14.84
C PRO A 591 -3.94 -36.88 -16.08
N GLY A 592 -4.36 -35.63 -16.30
CA GLY A 592 -5.30 -35.28 -17.37
C GLY A 592 -6.77 -35.56 -17.03
N SER A 593 -7.08 -35.90 -15.77
CA SER A 593 -8.45 -36.11 -15.28
C SER A 593 -8.75 -35.19 -14.09
N TYR A 594 -9.99 -34.70 -14.00
CA TYR A 594 -10.44 -33.87 -12.88
C TYR A 594 -10.20 -34.57 -11.52
N PRO A 595 -9.70 -33.88 -10.47
CA PRO A 595 -9.52 -32.42 -10.36
C PRO A 595 -8.20 -31.86 -10.91
N TYR A 596 -7.42 -32.66 -11.65
CA TYR A 596 -6.13 -32.26 -12.23
C TYR A 596 -5.08 -31.85 -11.18
N THR A 597 -5.10 -32.55 -10.03
CA THR A 597 -4.02 -32.51 -9.04
C THR A 597 -2.78 -33.18 -9.62
#